data_AF-A0A8S1GVQ4-F1
#
_entry.id   AF-A0A8S1GVQ4-F1
#
_cell.length_a   1.000
_cell.length_b   1.000
_cell.length_c   1.000
_cell.angle_alpha   90.00
_cell.angle_beta   90.00
_cell.angle_gamma   90.00
#
_symmetry.space_group_name_H-M   'P 1'
#
loop_
_entity.id
_entity.type
_entity.pdbx_description
1 polymer ?
#
loop_
_entity_poly.entity_id
_entity_poly.type
_entity_poly.pdbx_seq_one_letter_code
_entity_poly.pdbx_strand_id
1 'polypeptide(L)'
;MRWFFVISALFSVIHGVTTEIEIDAKGYVLFCPCMGRFGNQLDQLLGVMNFARSLDRTLVLPYFIEYHHPDTELIPFERIFKPDSMKMFGRVITMNDFVKHVMPKVWPKDKRIALCWTPREAIYDKTLPHGCHPHEGNPFGPYWSKVGVNFVGNEYFGKLPGAYDLTYPGSRKAWMDKYPPAVHPVLAFPSAPAQFPSTAKVWDNQRYLKWSSRVVTAAKKFINESLPQPYVGVHLRNGADWKKACEHVDNHSNKPFFASAQCLGENHHLGKLTKEICMPSKATIINQIVDEVGRTGAKSVFVSSDSNHMLDDINEALKPYDVEAVKYPSEDIYVDLALLGRYHARRLISE
;
A
#
# COMPACT_ATOMS: atom_id res chain seq x y z
N MET A 1 -10.88 37.50 67.22
CA MET A 1 -10.61 36.07 67.42
C MET A 1 -10.94 35.35 66.11
N ARG A 2 -9.92 35.00 65.31
CA ARG A 2 -10.05 34.40 63.98
C ARG A 2 -10.11 32.87 64.14
N TRP A 3 -11.09 32.22 63.55
CA TRP A 3 -11.11 30.75 63.39
C TRP A 3 -11.09 30.43 61.89
N PHE A 4 -10.07 29.66 61.52
CA PHE A 4 -9.72 29.28 60.15
C PHE A 4 -10.68 28.21 59.62
N PHE A 5 -11.23 28.43 58.43
CA PHE A 5 -11.83 27.37 57.62
C PHE A 5 -10.71 26.57 56.95
N VAL A 6 -10.58 25.29 57.28
CA VAL A 6 -9.72 24.34 56.56
C VAL A 6 -10.55 23.75 55.42
N ILE A 7 -10.26 24.16 54.18
CA ILE A 7 -10.81 23.53 52.98
C ILE A 7 -9.90 22.35 52.63
N SER A 8 -10.41 21.12 52.79
CA SER A 8 -9.76 19.91 52.31
C SER A 8 -9.95 19.80 50.81
N ALA A 9 -8.88 20.00 50.03
CA ALA A 9 -8.86 19.76 48.60
C ALA A 9 -8.60 18.27 48.32
N LEU A 10 -9.64 17.54 47.91
CA LEU A 10 -9.53 16.20 47.35
C LEU A 10 -8.90 16.29 45.95
N PHE A 11 -7.58 16.06 45.87
CA PHE A 11 -6.90 15.83 44.59
C PHE A 11 -7.25 14.43 44.08
N SER A 12 -8.16 14.35 43.12
CA SER A 12 -8.43 13.12 42.38
C SER A 12 -7.28 12.88 41.39
N VAL A 13 -6.38 11.95 41.70
CA VAL A 13 -5.29 11.55 40.80
C VAL A 13 -5.88 10.69 39.69
N ILE A 14 -6.16 11.31 38.54
CA ILE A 14 -6.48 10.60 37.31
C ILE A 14 -5.19 9.88 36.88
N HIS A 15 -5.09 8.60 37.24
CA HIS A 15 -4.06 7.73 36.68
C HIS A 15 -4.40 7.50 35.21
N GLY A 16 -3.70 8.17 34.32
CA GLY A 16 -3.73 7.85 32.90
C GLY A 16 -3.27 6.41 32.73
N VAL A 17 -4.16 5.53 32.27
CA VAL A 17 -3.81 4.15 31.91
C VAL A 17 -2.93 4.23 30.66
N THR A 18 -1.61 4.28 30.85
CA THR A 18 -0.67 4.00 29.77
C THR A 18 -0.69 2.49 29.56
N THR A 19 -1.43 2.01 28.58
CA THR A 19 -1.32 0.62 28.12
C THR A 19 0.09 0.44 27.57
N GLU A 20 0.97 -0.23 28.32
CA GLU A 20 2.29 -0.58 27.83
C GLU A 20 2.14 -1.54 26.64
N ILE A 21 2.81 -1.24 25.52
CA ILE A 21 2.80 -2.12 24.35
C ILE A 21 3.62 -3.36 24.70
N GLU A 22 2.96 -4.52 24.73
CA GLU A 22 3.59 -5.81 24.97
C GLU A 22 4.51 -6.20 23.81
N ILE A 23 5.71 -6.70 24.13
CA ILE A 23 6.67 -7.17 23.15
C ILE A 23 6.27 -8.57 22.68
N ASP A 24 6.13 -8.75 21.37
CA ASP A 24 5.83 -10.06 20.79
C ASP A 24 7.09 -10.93 20.77
N ALA A 25 7.10 -12.00 21.57
CA ALA A 25 8.19 -12.98 21.62
C ALA A 25 8.38 -13.74 20.29
N LYS A 26 7.41 -13.71 19.38
CA LYS A 26 7.55 -14.21 18.01
C LYS A 26 8.30 -13.25 17.09
N GLY A 27 8.52 -12.01 17.53
CA GLY A 27 9.26 -10.99 16.78
C GLY A 27 8.47 -10.36 15.64
N TYR A 28 9.17 -9.56 14.83
CA TYR A 28 8.58 -8.59 13.93
C TYR A 28 9.08 -8.72 12.50
N VAL A 29 8.25 -8.33 11.54
CA VAL A 29 8.63 -8.09 10.14
C VAL A 29 8.53 -6.59 9.88
N LEU A 30 9.65 -5.99 9.47
CA LEU A 30 9.79 -4.59 9.13
C LEU A 30 10.28 -4.49 7.69
N PHE A 31 9.70 -3.61 6.88
CA PHE A 31 10.15 -3.47 5.50
C PHE A 31 9.98 -2.05 4.97
N CYS A 32 10.65 -1.74 3.87
CA CYS A 32 10.37 -0.58 3.05
C CYS A 32 9.55 -0.97 1.81
N PRO A 33 8.42 -0.28 1.53
CA PRO A 33 7.74 -0.37 0.24
C PRO A 33 8.49 0.45 -0.84
N CYS A 34 9.79 0.17 -1.01
CA CYS A 34 10.75 0.99 -1.76
C CYS A 34 10.67 0.82 -3.31
N MET A 35 9.64 0.15 -3.84
CA MET A 35 9.50 -0.08 -5.28
C MET A 35 8.20 0.52 -5.82
N GLY A 36 8.33 1.49 -6.73
CA GLY A 36 7.20 2.11 -7.42
C GLY A 36 6.37 3.06 -6.54
N ARG A 37 5.19 3.41 -7.04
CA ARG A 37 4.23 4.33 -6.38
C ARG A 37 3.17 3.55 -5.59
N PHE A 38 2.20 4.24 -5.00
CA PHE A 38 1.20 3.67 -4.10
C PHE A 38 0.58 2.34 -4.56
N GLY A 39 0.21 2.21 -5.84
CA GLY A 39 -0.30 0.95 -6.39
C GLY A 39 0.69 -0.22 -6.27
N ASN A 40 1.96 -0.03 -6.60
CA ASN A 40 3.01 -1.04 -6.46
C ASN A 40 3.25 -1.40 -4.98
N GLN A 41 3.26 -0.38 -4.13
CA GLN A 41 3.49 -0.53 -2.69
C GLN A 41 2.37 -1.32 -2.03
N LEU A 42 1.12 -1.03 -2.38
CA LEU A 42 -0.05 -1.75 -1.90
C LEU A 42 -0.07 -3.20 -2.38
N ASP A 43 0.23 -3.42 -3.66
CA ASP A 43 0.30 -4.73 -4.30
C ASP A 43 1.34 -5.65 -3.59
N GLN A 44 2.53 -5.12 -3.29
CA GLN A 44 3.53 -5.85 -2.52
C GLN A 44 3.12 -6.04 -1.05
N LEU A 45 2.46 -5.07 -0.42
CA LEU A 45 1.98 -5.19 0.96
C LEU A 45 1.06 -6.41 1.13
N LEU A 46 0.20 -6.72 0.14
CA LEU A 46 -0.67 -7.92 0.19
C LEU A 46 0.15 -9.22 0.32
N GLY A 47 1.29 -9.29 -0.35
CA GLY A 47 2.23 -10.41 -0.21
C GLY A 47 2.96 -10.40 1.15
N VAL A 48 3.41 -9.23 1.60
CA VAL A 48 4.09 -9.09 2.90
C VAL A 48 3.18 -9.45 4.08
N MET A 49 1.89 -9.14 3.98
CA MET A 49 0.86 -9.58 4.93
C MET A 49 0.89 -11.11 5.08
N ASN A 50 0.80 -11.84 3.96
CA ASN A 50 0.86 -13.30 3.98
C ASN A 50 2.22 -13.83 4.48
N PHE A 51 3.32 -13.18 4.12
CA PHE A 51 4.66 -13.54 4.58
C PHE A 51 4.77 -13.45 6.11
N ALA A 52 4.42 -12.31 6.70
CA ALA A 52 4.48 -12.09 8.15
C ALA A 52 3.57 -13.06 8.92
N ARG A 53 2.33 -13.24 8.44
CA ARG A 53 1.39 -14.21 9.02
C ARG A 53 1.90 -15.64 8.95
N SER A 54 2.49 -16.03 7.84
CA SER A 54 3.02 -17.39 7.64
C SER A 54 4.24 -17.66 8.54
N LEU A 55 5.08 -16.66 8.80
CA LEU A 55 6.17 -16.79 9.79
C LEU A 55 5.69 -16.68 11.24
N ASP A 56 4.40 -16.42 11.47
CA ASP A 56 3.85 -16.13 12.80
C ASP A 56 4.61 -14.97 13.46
N ARG A 57 4.85 -13.86 12.74
CA ARG A 57 5.51 -12.65 13.25
C ARG A 57 4.58 -11.45 13.15
N THR A 58 4.72 -10.49 14.08
CA THR A 58 3.97 -9.24 14.02
C THR A 58 4.46 -8.37 12.85
N LEU A 59 3.55 -7.95 11.96
CA LEU A 59 3.90 -7.04 10.87
C LEU A 59 3.94 -5.59 11.38
N VAL A 60 5.08 -4.92 11.19
CA VAL A 60 5.17 -3.46 11.35
C VAL A 60 4.55 -2.83 10.10
N LEU A 61 3.43 -2.14 10.27
CA LEU A 61 2.72 -1.47 9.18
C LEU A 61 3.62 -0.38 8.60
N PRO A 62 3.84 -0.36 7.28
CA PRO A 62 4.84 0.50 6.67
C PRO A 62 4.40 1.97 6.70
N TYR A 63 5.36 2.86 6.53
CA TYR A 63 5.03 4.15 5.92
C TYR A 63 4.94 3.95 4.40
N PHE A 64 3.88 4.44 3.77
CA PHE A 64 3.83 4.55 2.32
C PHE A 64 4.71 5.70 1.85
N ILE A 65 5.10 5.67 0.58
CA ILE A 65 6.03 6.63 -0.01
C ILE A 65 5.32 7.40 -1.10
N GLU A 66 5.25 8.72 -0.93
CA GLU A 66 4.86 9.65 -1.98
C GLU A 66 6.08 10.40 -2.50
N TYR A 67 6.15 10.56 -3.83
CA TYR A 67 7.25 11.26 -4.49
C TYR A 67 6.77 12.64 -4.91
N HIS A 68 7.29 13.67 -4.25
CA HIS A 68 6.98 15.07 -4.50
C HIS A 68 8.27 15.76 -4.90
N HIS A 69 8.65 15.69 -6.18
CA HIS A 69 9.98 16.14 -6.62
C HIS A 69 10.34 17.54 -6.08
N PRO A 70 11.50 17.71 -5.44
CA PRO A 70 12.61 16.75 -5.28
C PRO A 70 12.49 15.81 -4.06
N ASP A 71 11.49 15.99 -3.21
CA ASP A 71 11.34 15.35 -1.91
C ASP A 71 10.63 13.99 -1.97
N THR A 72 10.79 13.25 -0.88
CA THR A 72 10.13 11.96 -0.63
C THR A 72 9.40 12.05 0.69
N GLU A 73 8.07 11.99 0.64
CA GLU A 73 7.22 12.03 1.83
C GLU A 73 6.87 10.61 2.27
N LEU A 74 6.98 10.38 3.60
CA LEU A 74 6.53 9.14 4.21
C LEU A 74 5.18 9.34 4.86
N ILE A 75 4.19 8.57 4.41
CA ILE A 75 2.81 8.64 4.86
C ILE A 75 2.53 7.49 5.82
N PRO A 76 2.24 7.77 7.11
CA PRO A 76 1.82 6.73 8.05
C PRO A 76 0.65 5.91 7.54
N PHE A 77 0.73 4.58 7.71
CA PHE A 77 -0.34 3.65 7.34
C PHE A 77 -1.71 4.14 7.85
N GLU A 78 -1.76 4.59 9.10
CA GLU A 78 -2.96 5.06 9.79
C GLU A 78 -3.58 6.35 9.21
N ARG A 79 -2.84 7.10 8.37
CA ARG A 79 -3.42 8.23 7.61
C ARG A 79 -4.28 7.74 6.44
N ILE A 80 -3.97 6.57 5.89
CA ILE A 80 -4.59 6.02 4.68
C ILE A 80 -5.61 4.93 5.05
N PHE A 81 -5.25 4.02 5.95
CA PHE A 81 -6.04 2.86 6.36
C PHE A 81 -6.25 2.81 7.87
N LYS A 82 -7.16 1.95 8.35
CA LYS A 82 -7.41 1.71 9.78
C LYS A 82 -6.54 0.57 10.30
N PRO A 83 -5.57 0.80 11.21
CA PRO A 83 -4.75 -0.27 11.77
C PRO A 83 -5.57 -1.41 12.39
N ASP A 84 -6.68 -1.09 13.06
CA ASP A 84 -7.52 -2.11 13.70
C ASP A 84 -8.14 -3.11 12.72
N SER A 85 -8.43 -2.69 11.49
CA SER A 85 -8.95 -3.61 10.47
C SER A 85 -7.95 -4.69 10.06
N MET A 86 -6.66 -4.39 10.17
CA MET A 86 -5.57 -5.32 9.89
C MET A 86 -5.36 -6.34 11.03
N LYS A 87 -5.78 -6.01 12.26
CA LYS A 87 -5.74 -6.96 13.40
C LYS A 87 -6.62 -8.19 13.16
N MET A 88 -7.65 -8.08 12.32
CA MET A 88 -8.47 -9.22 11.89
C MET A 88 -7.74 -10.19 10.94
N PHE A 89 -6.66 -9.75 10.29
CA PHE A 89 -5.85 -10.58 9.42
C PHE A 89 -4.71 -11.28 10.18
N GLY A 90 -4.06 -10.56 11.10
CA GLY A 90 -2.93 -11.05 11.87
C GLY A 90 -2.42 -10.00 12.85
N ARG A 91 -1.34 -10.31 13.57
CA ARG A 91 -0.73 -9.37 14.51
C ARG A 91 -0.02 -8.26 13.75
N VAL A 92 -0.37 -7.01 14.09
CA VAL A 92 0.18 -5.81 13.46
C VAL A 92 0.48 -4.73 14.50
N ILE A 93 1.44 -3.87 14.20
CA ILE A 93 1.77 -2.68 14.98
C ILE A 93 2.05 -1.51 14.03
N THR A 94 1.71 -0.28 14.39
CA THR A 94 2.07 0.89 13.57
C THR A 94 3.58 1.11 13.60
N MET A 95 4.15 1.70 12.54
CA MET A 95 5.56 2.10 12.55
C MET A 95 5.88 3.05 13.70
N ASN A 96 4.98 4.00 13.98
CA ASN A 96 5.11 4.96 15.08
C ASN A 96 5.27 4.24 16.43
N ASP A 97 4.37 3.29 16.72
CA ASP A 97 4.40 2.52 17.96
C ASP A 97 5.62 1.61 18.03
N PHE A 98 5.98 0.96 16.91
CA PHE A 98 7.15 0.10 16.84
C PHE A 98 8.43 0.89 17.14
N VAL A 99 8.66 2.02 16.45
CA VAL A 99 9.85 2.86 16.61
C VAL A 99 9.97 3.41 18.04
N LYS A 100 8.85 3.84 18.63
CA LYS A 100 8.83 4.48 19.94
C LYS A 100 8.91 3.49 21.10
N HIS A 101 8.20 2.37 21.02
CA HIS A 101 7.94 1.50 22.17
C HIS A 101 8.62 0.13 22.09
N VAL A 102 8.87 -0.38 20.88
CA VAL A 102 9.41 -1.74 20.67
C VAL A 102 10.88 -1.72 20.28
N MET A 103 11.22 -0.98 19.22
CA MET A 103 12.55 -0.95 18.61
C MET A 103 13.68 -0.67 19.61
N PRO A 104 13.57 0.30 20.56
CA PRO A 104 14.65 0.56 21.52
C PRO A 104 14.90 -0.60 22.50
N LYS A 105 13.88 -1.44 22.75
CA LYS A 105 13.94 -2.54 23.72
C LYS A 105 14.48 -3.84 23.10
N VAL A 106 14.04 -4.18 21.88
CA VAL A 106 14.35 -5.48 21.25
C VAL A 106 15.32 -5.41 20.06
N TRP A 107 15.53 -4.23 19.48
CA TRP A 107 16.33 -4.06 18.26
C TRP A 107 17.27 -2.85 18.35
N PRO A 108 18.28 -2.92 19.25
CA PRO A 108 19.23 -1.84 19.48
C PRO A 108 20.11 -1.59 18.25
N LYS A 109 20.73 -0.40 18.18
CA LYS A 109 21.42 0.11 16.99
C LYS A 109 22.51 -0.83 16.46
N ASP A 110 23.22 -1.51 17.34
CA ASP A 110 24.31 -2.45 17.08
C ASP A 110 23.84 -3.83 16.59
N LYS A 111 22.53 -4.09 16.51
CA LYS A 111 21.96 -5.37 16.07
C LYS A 111 21.06 -5.25 14.83
N ARG A 112 21.11 -4.10 14.14
CA ARG A 112 20.24 -3.82 13.00
C ARG A 112 20.80 -4.44 11.71
N ILE A 113 20.31 -5.63 11.38
CA ILE A 113 20.71 -6.40 10.19
C ILE A 113 19.69 -6.20 9.07
N ALA A 114 20.17 -5.90 7.86
CA ALA A 114 19.35 -5.84 6.65
C ALA A 114 19.25 -7.23 6.00
N LEU A 115 18.03 -7.67 5.68
CA LEU A 115 17.78 -8.92 4.97
C LEU A 115 17.47 -8.66 3.49
N CYS A 116 18.27 -9.23 2.58
CA CYS A 116 18.04 -9.16 1.13
C CYS A 116 18.24 -10.52 0.45
N TRP A 117 17.94 -10.60 -0.86
CA TRP A 117 18.00 -11.86 -1.60
C TRP A 117 19.43 -12.43 -1.65
N THR A 118 20.38 -11.64 -2.12
CA THR A 118 21.79 -12.00 -2.32
C THR A 118 22.64 -10.73 -2.20
N PRO A 119 23.94 -10.81 -1.86
CA PRO A 119 24.84 -9.68 -1.97
C PRO A 119 24.84 -9.11 -3.40
N ARG A 120 24.77 -7.78 -3.52
CA ARG A 120 24.90 -7.03 -4.77
C ARG A 120 26.05 -6.02 -4.67
N GLU A 121 26.53 -5.55 -5.81
CA GLU A 121 27.45 -4.41 -5.88
C GLU A 121 26.68 -3.11 -5.56
N ALA A 122 27.37 -2.14 -4.95
CA ALA A 122 26.87 -0.79 -4.81
C ALA A 122 26.86 -0.08 -6.18
N ILE A 123 25.82 0.70 -6.43
CA ILE A 123 25.62 1.48 -7.66
C ILE A 123 26.39 2.80 -7.61
N TYR A 124 26.33 3.52 -6.48
CA TYR A 124 26.89 4.89 -6.38
C TYR A 124 28.31 4.92 -5.81
N ASP A 125 28.66 3.95 -4.97
CA ASP A 125 30.01 3.83 -4.40
C ASP A 125 30.53 2.40 -4.56
N LYS A 126 31.21 2.16 -5.68
CA LYS A 126 31.77 0.84 -6.05
C LYS A 126 32.92 0.38 -5.15
N THR A 127 33.39 1.21 -4.21
CA THR A 127 34.42 0.82 -3.24
C THR A 127 33.84 0.04 -2.06
N LEU A 128 32.51 0.11 -1.85
CA LEU A 128 31.85 -0.60 -0.77
C LEU A 128 31.83 -2.12 -1.03
N PRO A 129 31.97 -2.95 0.02
CA PRO A 129 31.87 -4.40 -0.11
C PRO A 129 30.46 -4.80 -0.54
N HIS A 130 30.33 -5.92 -1.24
CA HIS A 130 29.03 -6.43 -1.66
C HIS A 130 28.09 -6.62 -0.46
N GLY A 131 26.85 -6.16 -0.59
CA GLY A 131 25.89 -6.17 0.51
C GLY A 131 24.46 -6.00 0.04
N CYS A 132 23.55 -5.65 0.96
CA CYS A 132 22.19 -5.26 0.58
C CYS A 132 22.10 -3.79 0.15
N HIS A 133 23.06 -2.96 0.59
CA HIS A 133 23.10 -1.49 0.45
C HIS A 133 21.73 -0.84 0.73
N PRO A 134 21.22 -0.99 1.96
CA PRO A 134 19.82 -0.69 2.29
C PRO A 134 19.46 0.81 2.29
N HIS A 135 20.47 1.69 2.27
CA HIS A 135 20.30 3.15 2.23
C HIS A 135 20.63 3.76 0.86
N GLU A 136 20.96 2.92 -0.12
CA GLU A 136 21.48 3.39 -1.39
C GLU A 136 20.37 3.92 -2.31
N GLY A 137 20.44 5.21 -2.66
CA GLY A 137 19.50 5.87 -3.56
C GLY A 137 18.18 6.27 -2.91
N ASN A 138 17.24 6.69 -3.75
CA ASN A 138 15.89 7.11 -3.37
C ASN A 138 14.88 6.05 -3.85
N PRO A 139 13.94 5.58 -3.00
CA PRO A 139 13.59 6.09 -1.67
C PRO A 139 14.28 5.41 -0.47
N PHE A 140 15.19 4.48 -0.72
CA PHE A 140 15.86 3.66 0.30
C PHE A 140 16.48 4.49 1.44
N GLY A 141 17.38 5.43 1.11
CA GLY A 141 18.05 6.27 2.09
C GLY A 141 17.09 7.12 2.94
N PRO A 142 16.20 7.92 2.31
CA PRO A 142 15.19 8.71 3.02
C PRO A 142 14.27 7.88 3.92
N TYR A 143 13.83 6.70 3.45
CA TYR A 143 12.93 5.85 4.22
C TYR A 143 13.54 5.44 5.57
N TRP A 144 14.70 4.80 5.55
CA TRP A 144 15.34 4.30 6.77
C TRP A 144 15.86 5.42 7.67
N SER A 145 16.30 6.55 7.07
CA SER A 145 16.65 7.76 7.83
C SER A 145 15.48 8.28 8.65
N LYS A 146 14.27 8.37 8.06
CA LYS A 146 13.07 8.86 8.75
C LYS A 146 12.56 7.88 9.82
N VAL A 147 12.69 6.58 9.59
CA VAL A 147 12.40 5.53 10.59
C VAL A 147 13.45 5.52 11.72
N GLY A 148 14.63 6.11 11.49
CA GLY A 148 15.72 6.18 12.48
C GLY A 148 16.53 4.88 12.56
N VAL A 149 16.66 4.17 11.44
CA VAL A 149 17.36 2.88 11.31
C VAL A 149 18.63 3.08 10.49
N ASN A 150 19.77 2.66 11.03
CA ASN A 150 21.02 2.46 10.28
C ASN A 150 21.41 0.99 10.46
N PHE A 151 21.70 0.32 9.36
CA PHE A 151 22.06 -1.10 9.39
C PHE A 151 23.56 -1.29 9.62
N VAL A 152 23.92 -2.28 10.43
CA VAL A 152 25.31 -2.63 10.77
C VAL A 152 25.79 -3.94 10.15
N GLY A 153 24.90 -4.65 9.46
CA GLY A 153 25.22 -5.91 8.80
C GLY A 153 24.15 -6.32 7.80
N ASN A 154 24.46 -7.38 7.05
CA ASN A 154 23.61 -7.93 5.99
C ASN A 154 23.42 -9.42 6.20
N GLU A 155 22.23 -9.92 5.91
CA GLU A 155 21.94 -11.34 5.82
C GLU A 155 21.13 -11.67 4.55
N TYR A 156 21.29 -12.89 4.06
CA TYR A 156 20.81 -13.28 2.73
C TYR A 156 19.84 -14.45 2.78
N PHE A 157 18.65 -14.28 2.24
CA PHE A 157 17.59 -15.30 2.28
C PHE A 157 17.37 -16.04 0.94
N GLY A 158 18.01 -15.63 -0.15
CA GLY A 158 17.75 -16.19 -1.49
C GLY A 158 18.13 -17.66 -1.67
N LYS A 159 18.89 -18.25 -0.73
CA LYS A 159 19.19 -19.70 -0.70
C LYS A 159 18.16 -20.51 0.11
N LEU A 160 17.21 -19.86 0.79
CA LEU A 160 16.13 -20.57 1.47
C LEU A 160 15.16 -21.15 0.43
N PRO A 161 14.62 -22.37 0.64
CA PRO A 161 13.58 -22.93 -0.23
C PRO A 161 12.39 -21.98 -0.38
N GLY A 162 12.00 -21.69 -1.62
CA GLY A 162 10.94 -20.72 -1.93
C GLY A 162 11.27 -19.25 -1.66
N ALA A 163 12.41 -18.94 -1.05
CA ALA A 163 12.78 -17.60 -0.58
C ALA A 163 11.63 -16.95 0.21
N TYR A 164 10.99 -15.89 -0.30
CA TYR A 164 9.85 -15.25 0.37
C TYR A 164 8.50 -15.95 0.10
N ASP A 165 8.41 -16.86 -0.87
CA ASP A 165 7.21 -17.67 -1.09
C ASP A 165 7.14 -18.82 -0.09
N LEU A 166 6.41 -18.57 0.99
CA LEU A 166 6.24 -19.53 2.09
C LEU A 166 5.23 -20.65 1.79
N THR A 167 4.65 -20.68 0.58
CA THR A 167 3.85 -21.81 0.12
C THR A 167 4.70 -22.99 -0.34
N TYR A 168 6.00 -22.76 -0.61
CA TYR A 168 6.93 -23.82 -0.99
C TYR A 168 7.18 -24.78 0.19
N PRO A 169 7.15 -26.12 0.00
CA PRO A 169 7.38 -27.08 1.08
C PRO A 169 8.70 -26.83 1.83
N GLY A 170 8.64 -26.82 3.16
CA GLY A 170 9.81 -26.63 4.03
C GLY A 170 10.33 -25.19 4.17
N SER A 171 9.85 -24.24 3.34
CA SER A 171 10.25 -22.82 3.38
C SER A 171 10.08 -22.20 4.76
N ARG A 172 8.89 -22.31 5.36
CA ARG A 172 8.58 -21.78 6.71
C ARG A 172 9.54 -22.32 7.76
N LYS A 173 9.81 -23.63 7.76
CA LYS A 173 10.74 -24.24 8.71
C LYS A 173 12.16 -23.69 8.50
N ALA A 174 12.61 -23.61 7.25
CA ALA A 174 13.94 -23.07 6.93
C ALA A 174 14.10 -21.61 7.39
N TRP A 175 13.05 -20.79 7.28
CA TRP A 175 13.03 -19.43 7.85
C TRP A 175 13.12 -19.43 9.37
N MET A 176 12.33 -20.26 10.06
CA MET A 176 12.34 -20.31 11.53
C MET A 176 13.65 -20.87 12.09
N ASP A 177 14.27 -21.83 11.39
CA ASP A 177 15.55 -22.42 11.77
C ASP A 177 16.70 -21.42 11.57
N LYS A 178 16.70 -20.68 10.46
CA LYS A 178 17.75 -19.70 10.14
C LYS A 178 17.60 -18.38 10.91
N TYR A 179 16.36 -17.95 11.12
CA TYR A 179 16.01 -16.65 11.69
C TYR A 179 15.06 -16.81 12.91
N PRO A 180 15.49 -17.48 13.99
CA PRO A 180 14.66 -17.67 15.17
C PRO A 180 14.39 -16.33 15.88
N PRO A 181 13.17 -16.05 16.39
CA PRO A 181 12.83 -14.77 17.03
C PRO A 181 13.72 -14.36 18.20
N ALA A 182 14.26 -15.33 18.95
CA ALA A 182 15.16 -15.06 20.07
C ALA A 182 16.50 -14.43 19.66
N VAL A 183 16.96 -14.69 18.44
CA VAL A 183 18.21 -14.13 17.88
C VAL A 183 17.92 -13.01 16.89
N HIS A 184 16.86 -13.18 16.09
CA HIS A 184 16.38 -12.24 15.09
C HIS A 184 14.98 -11.74 15.47
N PRO A 185 14.87 -10.85 16.48
CA PRO A 185 13.58 -10.33 16.93
C PRO A 185 12.93 -9.44 15.87
N VAL A 186 13.70 -8.88 14.93
CA VAL A 186 13.21 -8.07 13.81
C VAL A 186 13.82 -8.56 12.51
N LEU A 187 12.99 -8.96 11.56
CA LEU A 187 13.39 -9.22 10.17
C LEU A 187 13.16 -7.94 9.37
N ALA A 188 14.23 -7.21 9.06
CA ALA A 188 14.18 -5.91 8.40
C ALA A 188 14.58 -5.99 6.93
N PHE A 189 13.66 -5.67 6.02
CA PHE A 189 13.83 -5.84 4.58
C PHE A 189 13.89 -4.50 3.84
N PRO A 190 15.02 -4.16 3.19
CA PRO A 190 15.15 -2.94 2.39
C PRO A 190 14.18 -2.84 1.21
N SER A 191 13.66 -3.98 0.75
CA SER A 191 12.57 -4.09 -0.23
C SER A 191 11.54 -5.09 0.29
N ALA A 192 10.27 -4.90 -0.05
CA ALA A 192 9.20 -5.81 0.38
C ALA A 192 9.52 -7.29 0.06
N PRO A 193 9.46 -8.22 1.04
CA PRO A 193 9.63 -9.66 0.81
C PRO A 193 8.36 -10.26 0.17
N ALA A 194 8.03 -9.80 -1.03
CA ALA A 194 6.83 -10.17 -1.76
C ALA A 194 7.07 -10.09 -3.27
N GLN A 195 6.36 -10.93 -4.01
CA GLN A 195 6.32 -10.87 -5.47
C GLN A 195 5.65 -9.57 -5.93
N PHE A 196 6.13 -9.03 -7.04
CA PHE A 196 5.44 -8.03 -7.83
C PHE A 196 5.46 -8.43 -9.31
N PRO A 197 4.35 -8.37 -10.04
CA PRO A 197 2.98 -8.11 -9.55
C PRO A 197 2.49 -9.20 -8.59
N SER A 198 1.54 -8.86 -7.73
CA SER A 198 0.92 -9.82 -6.82
C SER A 198 0.07 -10.84 -7.60
N THR A 199 -0.13 -12.01 -7.01
CA THR A 199 -0.90 -13.12 -7.61
C THR A 199 -2.28 -13.24 -6.96
N ALA A 200 -3.19 -13.99 -7.60
CA ALA A 200 -4.56 -14.17 -7.09
C ALA A 200 -4.60 -14.74 -5.67
N LYS A 201 -3.55 -15.46 -5.26
CA LYS A 201 -3.34 -16.00 -3.91
C LYS A 201 -3.40 -14.96 -2.79
N VAL A 202 -3.16 -13.67 -3.09
CA VAL A 202 -3.09 -12.61 -2.07
C VAL A 202 -4.09 -11.48 -2.28
N TRP A 203 -4.80 -11.43 -3.41
CA TRP A 203 -5.72 -10.32 -3.72
C TRP A 203 -6.85 -10.18 -2.69
N ASP A 204 -7.37 -11.30 -2.18
CA ASP A 204 -8.40 -11.31 -1.14
C ASP A 204 -7.98 -10.61 0.16
N ASN A 205 -6.66 -10.44 0.40
CA ASN A 205 -6.16 -9.72 1.57
C ASN A 205 -6.54 -8.23 1.53
N GLN A 206 -6.85 -7.67 0.36
CA GLN A 206 -7.30 -6.28 0.22
C GLN A 206 -8.53 -5.99 1.10
N ARG A 207 -9.35 -7.00 1.43
CA ARG A 207 -10.53 -6.83 2.30
C ARG A 207 -10.22 -6.29 3.70
N TYR A 208 -8.98 -6.48 4.18
CA TYR A 208 -8.51 -6.00 5.48
C TYR A 208 -7.96 -4.57 5.46
N LEU A 209 -7.75 -4.00 4.27
CA LEU A 209 -7.28 -2.64 4.09
C LEU A 209 -8.47 -1.68 4.03
N LYS A 210 -9.03 -1.34 5.19
CA LYS A 210 -10.16 -0.40 5.29
C LYS A 210 -9.64 1.03 5.34
N TRP A 211 -10.15 1.89 4.45
CA TRP A 211 -9.83 3.32 4.42
C TRP A 211 -10.00 4.00 5.79
N SER A 212 -9.10 4.93 6.11
CA SER A 212 -9.16 5.74 7.33
C SER A 212 -10.43 6.59 7.38
N SER A 213 -10.83 7.03 8.57
CA SER A 213 -12.03 7.87 8.73
C SER A 213 -11.93 9.17 7.92
N ARG A 214 -10.73 9.73 7.77
CA ARG A 214 -10.45 10.90 6.92
C ARG A 214 -10.89 10.65 5.47
N VAL A 215 -10.39 9.56 4.87
CA VAL A 215 -10.67 9.19 3.47
C VAL A 215 -12.15 8.86 3.29
N VAL A 216 -12.73 8.07 4.19
CA VAL A 216 -14.16 7.68 4.11
C VAL A 216 -15.07 8.89 4.22
N THR A 217 -14.81 9.81 5.14
CA THR A 217 -15.62 11.02 5.33
C THR A 217 -15.52 11.94 4.12
N ALA A 218 -14.31 12.16 3.59
CA ALA A 218 -14.12 12.97 2.38
C ALA A 218 -14.86 12.38 1.17
N ALA A 219 -14.71 11.07 0.93
CA ALA A 219 -15.39 10.39 -0.17
C ALA A 219 -16.91 10.44 -0.03
N LYS A 220 -17.46 10.17 1.17
CA LYS A 220 -18.91 10.26 1.42
C LYS A 220 -19.46 11.67 1.22
N LYS A 221 -18.73 12.68 1.70
CA LYS A 221 -19.09 14.08 1.52
C LYS A 221 -19.20 14.42 0.03
N PHE A 222 -18.15 14.11 -0.74
CA PHE A 222 -18.13 14.37 -2.17
C PHE A 222 -19.23 13.62 -2.93
N ILE A 223 -19.50 12.36 -2.57
CA ILE A 223 -20.60 11.60 -3.17
C ILE A 223 -21.94 12.33 -2.98
N ASN A 224 -22.21 12.79 -1.75
CA ASN A 224 -23.48 13.44 -1.43
C ASN A 224 -23.63 14.81 -2.10
N GLU A 225 -22.53 15.54 -2.28
CA GLU A 225 -22.54 16.91 -2.81
C GLU A 225 -22.45 16.97 -4.33
N SER A 226 -21.81 15.99 -4.98
CA SER A 226 -21.42 16.11 -6.39
C SER A 226 -21.68 14.87 -7.25
N LEU A 227 -22.16 13.75 -6.68
CA LEU A 227 -22.39 12.51 -7.45
C LEU A 227 -23.82 11.96 -7.28
N PRO A 228 -24.80 12.52 -8.03
CA PRO A 228 -26.12 11.93 -8.19
C PRO A 228 -26.07 10.41 -8.46
N GLN A 229 -26.87 9.63 -7.74
CA GLN A 229 -26.80 8.16 -7.78
C GLN A 229 -27.80 7.53 -8.77
N PRO A 230 -27.45 6.40 -9.43
CA PRO A 230 -26.11 5.79 -9.45
C PRO A 230 -25.13 6.64 -10.28
N TYR A 231 -23.83 6.56 -9.99
CA TYR A 231 -22.77 7.21 -10.79
C TYR A 231 -21.89 6.16 -11.45
N VAL A 232 -21.15 6.46 -12.51
CA VAL A 232 -20.07 5.62 -13.07
C VAL A 232 -18.70 6.09 -12.56
N GLY A 233 -17.82 5.19 -12.11
CA GLY A 233 -16.44 5.53 -11.74
C GLY A 233 -15.43 5.09 -12.81
N VAL A 234 -14.58 6.00 -13.28
CA VAL A 234 -13.55 5.73 -14.30
C VAL A 234 -12.18 6.17 -13.82
N HIS A 235 -11.17 5.32 -14.04
CA HIS A 235 -9.77 5.65 -13.81
C HIS A 235 -9.03 5.77 -15.14
N LEU A 236 -8.56 6.97 -15.45
CA LEU A 236 -7.81 7.28 -16.66
C LEU A 236 -6.31 7.33 -16.34
N ARG A 237 -5.61 6.25 -16.67
CA ARG A 237 -4.14 6.22 -16.59
C ARG A 237 -3.57 6.65 -17.94
N ASN A 238 -3.29 7.93 -18.11
CA ASN A 238 -2.91 8.51 -19.41
C ASN A 238 -1.72 9.49 -19.39
N GLY A 239 -0.99 9.57 -18.26
CA GLY A 239 0.26 10.33 -18.20
C GLY A 239 1.34 9.84 -19.18
N ALA A 240 2.27 10.73 -19.54
CA ALA A 240 3.28 10.50 -20.58
C ALA A 240 4.14 9.25 -20.33
N ASP A 241 4.51 8.98 -19.08
CA ASP A 241 5.31 7.80 -18.73
C ASP A 241 4.52 6.50 -18.91
N TRP A 242 3.20 6.52 -18.70
CA TRP A 242 2.35 5.36 -18.98
C TRP A 242 2.20 5.11 -20.47
N LYS A 243 2.12 6.17 -21.26
CA LYS A 243 2.13 6.05 -22.73
C LYS A 243 3.37 5.29 -23.21
N LYS A 244 4.54 5.69 -22.74
CA LYS A 244 5.81 5.01 -23.03
C LYS A 244 5.83 3.57 -22.50
N ALA A 245 5.29 3.33 -21.31
CA ALA A 245 5.19 1.97 -20.76
C ALA A 245 4.33 1.06 -21.67
N CYS A 246 3.18 1.54 -22.14
CA CYS A 246 2.29 0.78 -23.01
C CYS A 246 2.84 0.55 -24.43
N GLU A 247 3.78 1.37 -24.90
CA GLU A 247 4.47 1.13 -26.18
C GLU A 247 5.27 -0.17 -26.17
N HIS A 248 5.72 -0.62 -24.99
CA HIS A 248 6.49 -1.85 -24.76
C HIS A 248 5.61 -3.09 -24.56
N VAL A 249 4.28 -2.97 -24.63
CA VAL A 249 3.40 -4.13 -24.63
C VAL A 249 3.69 -4.97 -25.87
N ASP A 250 4.21 -6.17 -25.64
CA ASP A 250 4.51 -7.16 -26.67
C ASP A 250 3.43 -8.24 -26.71
N ASN A 251 2.58 -8.16 -27.74
CA ASN A 251 1.49 -9.11 -27.96
C ASN A 251 2.00 -10.51 -28.35
N HIS A 252 3.28 -10.67 -28.74
CA HIS A 252 3.85 -11.96 -29.11
C HIS A 252 4.20 -12.79 -27.88
N SER A 253 4.95 -12.21 -26.92
CA SER A 253 5.28 -12.91 -25.68
C SER A 253 4.10 -13.00 -24.70
N ASN A 254 3.15 -12.05 -24.78
CA ASN A 254 1.94 -11.98 -23.94
C ASN A 254 2.21 -12.18 -22.44
N LYS A 255 3.35 -11.73 -21.94
CA LYS A 255 3.72 -11.86 -20.54
C LYS A 255 2.89 -10.90 -19.66
N PRO A 256 2.65 -11.25 -18.39
CA PRO A 256 2.09 -10.34 -17.42
C PRO A 256 2.85 -9.01 -17.37
N PHE A 257 2.11 -7.92 -17.50
CA PHE A 257 2.60 -6.54 -17.42
C PHE A 257 1.85 -5.80 -16.32
N PHE A 258 2.54 -5.51 -15.22
CA PHE A 258 1.92 -4.95 -14.01
C PHE A 258 0.65 -5.73 -13.61
N ALA A 259 -0.46 -5.04 -13.33
CA ALA A 259 -1.71 -5.65 -12.87
C ALA A 259 -2.60 -6.22 -13.99
N SER A 260 -2.08 -6.49 -15.19
CA SER A 260 -2.88 -7.01 -16.33
C SER A 260 -3.57 -8.35 -16.05
N ALA A 261 -2.99 -9.18 -15.16
CA ALA A 261 -3.61 -10.43 -14.74
C ALA A 261 -4.98 -10.26 -14.06
N GLN A 262 -5.32 -9.05 -13.58
CA GLN A 262 -6.63 -8.78 -12.96
C GLN A 262 -7.80 -8.94 -13.94
N CYS A 263 -7.58 -8.70 -15.25
CA CYS A 263 -8.60 -8.85 -16.28
C CYS A 263 -8.32 -10.02 -17.25
N LEU A 264 -7.05 -10.41 -17.41
CA LEU A 264 -6.64 -11.50 -18.30
C LEU A 264 -6.40 -12.83 -17.58
N GLY A 265 -6.52 -12.88 -16.25
CA GLY A 265 -6.22 -14.04 -15.44
C GLY A 265 -4.72 -14.30 -15.27
N GLU A 266 -4.36 -15.19 -14.33
CA GLU A 266 -2.96 -15.58 -14.13
C GLU A 266 -2.34 -16.13 -15.43
N ASN A 267 -1.12 -15.68 -15.74
CA ASN A 267 -0.42 -15.99 -17.00
C ASN A 267 -1.22 -15.64 -18.27
N HIS A 268 -2.18 -14.73 -18.18
CA HIS A 268 -3.02 -14.28 -19.29
C HIS A 268 -3.84 -15.40 -19.96
N HIS A 269 -4.33 -16.38 -19.19
CA HIS A 269 -5.09 -17.51 -19.74
C HIS A 269 -6.46 -17.11 -20.35
N LEU A 270 -6.99 -15.91 -20.06
CA LEU A 270 -8.27 -15.42 -20.60
C LEU A 270 -8.12 -14.60 -21.90
N GLY A 271 -6.90 -14.24 -22.32
CA GLY A 271 -6.73 -13.43 -23.51
C GLY A 271 -5.33 -12.85 -23.71
N LYS A 272 -5.25 -11.78 -24.49
CA LYS A 272 -3.99 -11.10 -24.81
C LYS A 272 -4.04 -9.66 -24.33
N LEU A 273 -2.95 -9.21 -23.70
CA LEU A 273 -2.77 -7.80 -23.40
C LEU A 273 -2.49 -7.06 -24.70
N THR A 274 -3.28 -6.04 -25.01
CA THR A 274 -3.09 -5.19 -26.19
C THR A 274 -2.73 -3.77 -25.77
N LYS A 275 -2.16 -3.00 -26.70
CA LYS A 275 -1.91 -1.56 -26.49
C LYS A 275 -3.20 -0.80 -26.19
N GLU A 276 -4.33 -1.22 -26.77
CA GLU A 276 -5.64 -0.61 -26.51
C GLU A 276 -6.15 -0.90 -25.09
N ILE A 277 -5.91 -2.09 -24.55
CA ILE A 277 -6.22 -2.40 -23.14
C ILE A 277 -5.32 -1.58 -22.20
N CYS A 278 -4.04 -1.39 -22.57
CA CYS A 278 -3.06 -0.67 -21.74
C CYS A 278 -3.27 0.86 -21.78
N MET A 279 -3.50 1.42 -22.97
CA MET A 279 -3.67 2.83 -23.25
C MET A 279 -4.82 3.00 -24.27
N PRO A 280 -6.08 3.04 -23.80
CA PRO A 280 -7.22 3.15 -24.68
C PRO A 280 -7.25 4.49 -25.41
N SER A 281 -7.74 4.46 -26.65
CA SER A 281 -7.95 5.67 -27.44
C SER A 281 -9.04 6.57 -26.85
N LYS A 282 -9.02 7.87 -27.16
CA LYS A 282 -10.08 8.80 -26.76
C LYS A 282 -11.47 8.30 -27.19
N ALA A 283 -11.60 7.76 -28.40
CA ALA A 283 -12.85 7.22 -28.90
C ALA A 283 -13.32 6.00 -28.08
N THR A 284 -12.40 5.09 -27.76
CA THR A 284 -12.69 3.92 -26.92
C THR A 284 -13.15 4.33 -25.53
N ILE A 285 -12.47 5.29 -24.90
CA ILE A 285 -12.84 5.82 -23.57
C ILE A 285 -14.26 6.39 -23.62
N ILE A 286 -14.54 7.30 -24.57
CA ILE A 286 -15.85 7.95 -24.67
C ILE A 286 -16.96 6.93 -24.91
N ASN A 287 -16.79 6.02 -25.89
CA ASN A 287 -17.81 5.04 -26.23
C ASN A 287 -18.14 4.13 -25.03
N GLN A 288 -17.12 3.63 -24.33
CA GLN A 288 -17.34 2.75 -23.17
C GLN A 288 -17.99 3.48 -21.99
N ILE A 289 -17.68 4.77 -21.77
CA ILE A 289 -18.36 5.57 -20.74
C ILE A 289 -19.83 5.76 -21.10
N VAL A 290 -20.13 6.16 -22.34
CA VAL A 290 -21.51 6.34 -22.82
C VAL A 290 -22.30 5.04 -22.71
N ASP A 291 -21.72 3.92 -23.15
CA ASP A 291 -22.33 2.60 -23.06
C ASP A 291 -22.63 2.21 -21.60
N GLU A 292 -21.68 2.44 -20.68
CA GLU A 292 -21.85 2.11 -19.27
C GLU A 292 -22.88 3.01 -18.58
N VAL A 293 -22.93 4.30 -18.91
CA VAL A 293 -23.96 5.23 -18.44
C VAL A 293 -25.35 4.77 -18.90
N GLY A 294 -25.52 4.46 -20.19
CA GLY A 294 -26.77 3.95 -20.75
C GLY A 294 -27.19 2.62 -20.13
N ARG A 295 -26.23 1.70 -19.95
CA ARG A 295 -26.48 0.36 -19.36
C ARG A 295 -26.90 0.42 -17.89
N THR A 296 -26.35 1.36 -17.12
CA THR A 296 -26.58 1.45 -15.67
C THR A 296 -27.63 2.48 -15.27
N GLY A 297 -28.03 3.36 -16.19
CA GLY A 297 -28.89 4.50 -15.89
C GLY A 297 -28.20 5.49 -14.93
N ALA A 298 -26.88 5.65 -15.08
CA ALA A 298 -26.10 6.55 -14.23
C ALA A 298 -26.52 8.01 -14.43
N LYS A 299 -26.47 8.76 -13.33
CA LYS A 299 -26.83 10.18 -13.25
C LYS A 299 -25.62 11.09 -13.11
N SER A 300 -24.43 10.52 -12.91
CA SER A 300 -23.16 11.24 -12.96
C SER A 300 -22.01 10.29 -13.29
N VAL A 301 -20.87 10.86 -13.66
CA VAL A 301 -19.62 10.13 -13.87
C VAL A 301 -18.54 10.75 -12.97
N PHE A 302 -17.83 9.92 -12.23
CA PHE A 302 -16.64 10.30 -11.49
C PHE A 302 -15.40 9.89 -12.29
N VAL A 303 -14.49 10.84 -12.54
CA VAL A 303 -13.23 10.59 -13.23
C VAL A 303 -12.06 10.86 -12.29
N SER A 304 -11.23 9.83 -12.08
CA SER A 304 -9.89 9.96 -11.52
C SER A 304 -8.87 9.80 -12.64
N SER A 305 -7.85 10.65 -12.67
CA SER A 305 -6.80 10.59 -13.68
C SER A 305 -5.45 10.99 -13.11
N ASP A 306 -4.38 10.37 -13.61
CA ASP A 306 -3.02 10.80 -13.27
C ASP A 306 -2.53 11.98 -14.12
N SER A 307 -3.29 12.38 -15.15
CA SER A 307 -2.96 13.52 -15.99
C SER A 307 -4.21 14.19 -16.56
N ASN A 308 -4.71 13.75 -17.72
CA ASN A 308 -5.88 14.36 -18.36
C ASN A 308 -7.16 13.68 -17.90
N HIS A 309 -8.08 14.44 -17.30
CA HIS A 309 -9.38 13.93 -16.85
C HIS A 309 -10.43 13.86 -17.97
N MET A 310 -10.16 14.44 -19.14
CA MET A 310 -11.05 14.41 -20.32
C MET A 310 -12.47 14.93 -20.04
N LEU A 311 -12.67 15.79 -19.03
CA LEU A 311 -14.00 16.20 -18.57
C LEU A 311 -14.81 16.85 -19.71
N ASP A 312 -14.23 17.75 -20.48
CA ASP A 312 -14.93 18.43 -21.59
C ASP A 312 -15.41 17.43 -22.65
N ASP A 313 -14.54 16.51 -23.04
CA ASP A 313 -14.83 15.49 -24.05
C ASP A 313 -15.91 14.50 -23.59
N ILE A 314 -15.84 14.10 -22.32
CA ILE A 314 -16.82 13.19 -21.71
C ILE A 314 -18.16 13.92 -21.54
N ASN A 315 -18.16 15.16 -21.05
CA ASN A 315 -19.37 15.96 -20.88
C ASN A 315 -20.06 16.23 -22.20
N GLU A 316 -19.33 16.53 -23.27
CA GLU A 316 -19.90 16.69 -24.62
C GLU A 316 -20.66 15.41 -25.05
N ALA A 317 -20.04 14.24 -24.86
CA ALA A 317 -20.64 12.96 -25.22
C ALA A 317 -21.84 12.57 -24.34
N LEU A 318 -21.90 13.06 -23.11
CA LEU A 318 -22.96 12.76 -22.14
C LEU A 318 -24.11 13.77 -22.14
N LYS A 319 -24.02 14.88 -22.88
CA LYS A 319 -25.12 15.86 -23.06
C LYS A 319 -26.47 15.22 -23.41
N PRO A 320 -26.56 14.22 -24.31
CA PRO A 320 -27.86 13.59 -24.64
C PRO A 320 -28.51 12.87 -23.46
N TYR A 321 -27.75 12.54 -22.41
CA TYR A 321 -28.20 11.83 -21.22
C TYR A 321 -28.50 12.75 -20.04
N ASP A 322 -28.22 14.06 -20.14
CA ASP A 322 -28.26 15.00 -19.00
C ASP A 322 -27.41 14.51 -17.81
N VAL A 323 -26.21 13.98 -18.13
CA VAL A 323 -25.25 13.43 -17.16
C VAL A 323 -23.95 14.24 -17.22
N GLU A 324 -23.42 14.58 -16.05
CA GLU A 324 -22.15 15.29 -15.92
C GLU A 324 -21.04 14.40 -15.36
N ALA A 325 -19.85 14.54 -15.94
CA ALA A 325 -18.60 13.99 -15.45
C ALA A 325 -17.85 15.02 -14.59
N VAL A 326 -17.47 14.59 -13.38
CA VAL A 326 -16.79 15.41 -12.39
C VAL A 326 -15.52 14.72 -11.88
N LYS A 327 -14.57 15.51 -11.36
CA LYS A 327 -13.38 15.03 -10.66
C LYS A 327 -13.37 15.52 -9.21
N TYR A 328 -12.60 14.86 -8.36
CA TYR A 328 -12.36 15.35 -7.01
C TYR A 328 -11.52 16.64 -7.09
N PRO A 329 -11.86 17.72 -6.36
CA PRO A 329 -11.24 19.04 -6.56
C PRO A 329 -9.79 19.13 -6.06
N SER A 330 -9.37 18.24 -5.16
CA SER A 330 -8.00 18.20 -4.64
C SER A 330 -7.25 16.96 -5.13
N GLU A 331 -5.93 17.07 -5.27
CA GLU A 331 -5.04 15.94 -5.59
C GLU A 331 -4.90 15.00 -4.37
N ASP A 332 -5.89 14.13 -4.16
CA ASP A 332 -5.88 13.11 -3.10
C ASP A 332 -6.23 11.74 -3.70
N ILE A 333 -5.18 11.01 -4.09
CA ILE A 333 -5.32 9.69 -4.72
C ILE A 333 -6.06 8.68 -3.82
N TYR A 334 -6.04 8.86 -2.50
CA TYR A 334 -6.71 7.96 -1.57
C TYR A 334 -8.22 8.17 -1.59
N VAL A 335 -8.65 9.43 -1.70
CA VAL A 335 -10.07 9.76 -1.87
C VAL A 335 -10.57 9.33 -3.24
N ASP A 336 -9.79 9.53 -4.30
CA ASP A 336 -10.11 9.02 -5.64
C ASP A 336 -10.34 7.51 -5.65
N LEU A 337 -9.42 6.73 -5.07
CA LEU A 337 -9.55 5.28 -4.96
C LEU A 337 -10.77 4.88 -4.12
N ALA A 338 -11.07 5.63 -3.05
CA ALA A 338 -12.26 5.39 -2.24
C ALA A 338 -13.56 5.71 -3.01
N LEU A 339 -13.57 6.74 -3.86
CA LEU A 339 -14.70 7.08 -4.73
C LEU A 339 -14.89 6.02 -5.82
N LEU A 340 -13.83 5.55 -6.47
CA LEU A 340 -13.90 4.45 -7.43
C LEU A 340 -14.40 3.15 -6.77
N GLY A 341 -13.91 2.82 -5.57
CA GLY A 341 -14.34 1.63 -4.84
C GLY A 341 -15.80 1.64 -4.37
N ARG A 342 -16.45 2.82 -4.34
CA ARG A 342 -17.86 2.95 -3.94
C ARG A 342 -18.83 2.96 -5.11
N TYR A 343 -18.35 2.99 -6.36
CA TYR A 343 -19.13 2.94 -7.60
C TYR A 343 -20.16 1.78 -7.59
N HIS A 344 -19.77 0.61 -7.06
CA HIS A 344 -20.64 -0.57 -7.01
C HIS A 344 -21.29 -0.86 -5.64
N ALA A 345 -21.18 0.06 -4.68
CA ALA A 345 -21.50 -0.23 -3.27
C ALA A 345 -23.00 -0.36 -2.93
N ARG A 346 -23.92 -0.35 -3.91
CA ARG A 346 -25.32 -0.79 -3.65
C ARG A 346 -25.48 -2.30 -3.41
N ARG A 347 -24.43 -3.11 -3.60
CA ARG A 347 -24.47 -4.57 -3.33
C ARG A 347 -23.62 -5.06 -2.14
N LEU A 348 -22.78 -4.24 -1.51
CA LEU A 348 -21.77 -4.74 -0.54
C LEU A 348 -21.60 -3.87 0.72
N ILE A 349 -22.58 -3.05 1.09
CA ILE A 349 -22.58 -2.37 2.39
C ILE A 349 -23.93 -2.59 3.06
N SER A 350 -24.11 -3.82 3.54
CA SER A 350 -24.78 -4.06 4.82
C SER A 350 -23.69 -4.51 5.79
N GLU A 351 -23.60 -3.77 6.90
CA GLU A 351 -22.74 -3.99 8.09
C GLU A 351 -21.32 -3.39 8.04
#